data_AF-A0A357M760-F1
#
_entry.id   AF-A0A357M760-F1
#
_cell.length_a   1.000
_cell.length_b   1.000
_cell.length_c   1.000
_cell.angle_alpha   90.00
_cell.angle_beta   90.00
_cell.angle_gamma   90.00
#
_symmetry.space_group_name_H-M   'P 1'
#
loop_
_entity.id
_entity.type
_entity.pdbx_description
1 polymer ?
#
loop_
_entity_poly.entity_id
_entity_poly.type
_entity_poly.pdbx_seq_one_letter_code
_entity_poly.pdbx_strand_id
1 'polypeptide(L)'
;MLLTFVEVPGVYVDFTSRTLQVFDHVECYVTQWDQDSVHLEMYNPTSYSTVVTLLADERTNTRSVTHNYFGNMKMVPLSAGERIQIELQK
;
A
#
# COMPACT_ATOMS: atom_id res chain seq x y z
N MET A 1 -0.04 -12.39 19.99
CA MET A 1 0.12 -11.50 18.82
C MET A 1 1.45 -10.79 18.99
N LEU A 2 2.49 -11.20 18.26
CA LEU A 2 3.84 -10.67 18.42
C LEU A 2 3.89 -9.28 17.75
N LEU A 3 4.02 -8.24 18.59
CA LEU A 3 4.24 -6.83 18.25
C LEU A 3 5.65 -6.59 17.69
N THR A 4 6.08 -7.32 16.67
CA THR A 4 7.29 -6.93 15.93
C THR A 4 6.91 -5.83 14.94
N PHE A 5 6.89 -4.63 15.50
CA PHE A 5 6.79 -3.26 14.98
C PHE A 5 7.75 -2.91 13.83
N VAL A 6 8.39 -3.90 13.21
CA VAL A 6 9.43 -3.68 12.22
C VAL A 6 8.83 -3.92 10.82
N GLU A 7 8.26 -2.84 10.28
CA GLU A 7 8.44 -2.44 8.87
C GLU A 7 7.60 -3.11 7.77
N VAL A 8 6.55 -3.89 8.06
CA VAL A 8 5.66 -4.35 6.97
C VAL A 8 4.77 -3.18 6.52
N PRO A 9 4.73 -2.81 5.23
CA PRO A 9 3.81 -1.77 4.76
C PRO A 9 2.36 -2.19 5.02
N GLY A 10 1.47 -1.24 5.33
CA GLY A 10 0.05 -1.55 5.51
C GLY A 10 -0.61 -2.09 4.22
N VAL A 11 -0.14 -1.62 3.06
CA VAL A 11 -0.54 -2.11 1.73
C VAL A 11 0.69 -2.24 0.82
N TYR A 12 0.80 -3.36 0.12
CA TYR A 12 1.87 -3.66 -0.82
C TYR A 12 1.33 -3.95 -2.22
N VAL A 13 2.02 -3.42 -3.24
CA VAL A 13 1.72 -3.64 -4.65
C VAL A 13 2.96 -4.16 -5.37
N ASP A 14 2.85 -5.34 -6.00
CA ASP A 14 3.84 -5.88 -6.92
C ASP A 14 3.35 -5.68 -8.37
N PHE A 15 3.97 -4.75 -9.10
CA PHE A 15 3.63 -4.43 -10.49
C PHE A 15 3.96 -5.58 -11.46
N THR A 16 4.96 -6.40 -11.16
CA THR A 16 5.36 -7.51 -12.03
C THR A 16 4.33 -8.62 -12.00
N SER A 17 3.84 -8.98 -10.81
CA SER A 17 2.83 -10.04 -10.65
C SER A 17 1.39 -9.54 -10.64
N ARG A 18 1.19 -8.20 -10.67
CA ARG A 18 -0.12 -7.54 -10.50
C ARG A 18 -0.82 -7.97 -9.21
N THR A 19 -0.05 -8.04 -8.12
CA THR A 19 -0.55 -8.46 -6.82
C THR A 19 -0.75 -7.26 -5.91
N LEU A 20 -1.92 -7.18 -5.27
CA LEU A 20 -2.20 -6.29 -4.14
C LEU A 20 -2.27 -7.12 -2.86
N GLN A 21 -1.56 -6.71 -1.83
CA GLN A 21 -1.61 -7.32 -0.49
C GLN A 21 -1.92 -6.25 0.55
N VAL A 22 -2.83 -6.58 1.46
CA VAL A 22 -3.25 -5.70 2.55
C VAL A 22 -2.90 -6.39 3.86
N PHE A 23 -2.08 -5.72 4.66
CA PHE A 23 -1.56 -6.23 5.92
C PHE A 23 -2.11 -5.48 7.14
N ASP A 24 -2.85 -4.39 6.90
CA ASP A 24 -3.48 -3.57 7.92
C ASP A 24 -5.00 -3.75 7.96
N HIS A 25 -5.68 -3.00 8.84
CA HIS A 25 -7.13 -3.06 9.09
C HIS A 25 -8.00 -2.33 8.05
N VAL A 26 -7.42 -1.84 6.95
CA VAL A 26 -8.16 -1.19 5.87
C VAL A 26 -8.59 -2.20 4.81
N GLU A 27 -9.63 -1.89 4.06
CA GLU A 27 -9.98 -2.60 2.84
C GLU A 27 -9.34 -1.85 1.66
N CYS A 28 -8.71 -2.57 0.74
CA CYS A 28 -8.11 -1.97 -0.45
C CYS A 28 -8.27 -2.92 -1.63
N TYR A 29 -8.61 -2.37 -2.79
CA TYR A 29 -8.75 -3.13 -4.04
C TYR A 29 -8.25 -2.31 -5.22
N VAL A 30 -7.75 -3.04 -6.23
CA VAL A 30 -7.36 -2.43 -7.50
C VAL A 30 -8.62 -2.13 -8.31
N THR A 31 -8.77 -0.88 -8.72
CA THR A 31 -9.81 -0.46 -9.66
C THR A 31 -9.32 -0.53 -11.10
N GLN A 32 -8.05 -0.21 -11.35
CA GLN A 32 -7.44 -0.25 -12.68
C GLN A 32 -5.92 -0.44 -12.61
N TRP A 33 -5.38 -1.23 -13.55
CA TRP A 33 -3.93 -1.33 -13.80
C TRP A 33 -3.59 -0.60 -15.10
N ASP A 34 -2.63 0.31 -15.03
CA ASP A 34 -2.08 1.01 -16.19
C ASP A 34 -0.65 0.54 -16.47
N GLN A 35 0.00 1.16 -17.45
CA GLN A 35 1.33 0.76 -17.87
C GLN A 35 2.39 1.03 -16.78
N ASP A 36 2.30 2.20 -16.14
CA ASP A 36 3.29 2.68 -15.15
C ASP A 36 2.65 3.07 -13.80
N SER A 37 1.35 2.82 -13.64
CA SER A 37 0.61 3.11 -12.40
C SER A 37 -0.50 2.11 -12.13
N VAL A 38 -1.01 2.14 -10.90
CA VAL A 38 -2.19 1.39 -10.47
C VAL A 38 -3.13 2.33 -9.72
N HIS A 39 -4.41 2.25 -10.05
CA HIS A 39 -5.47 2.91 -9.31
C HIS A 39 -6.03 1.96 -8.26
N LEU A 40 -6.04 2.43 -7.01
CA LEU A 40 -6.56 1.73 -5.86
C LEU A 40 -7.72 2.50 -5.26
N GLU A 41 -8.69 1.78 -4.75
CA GLU A 41 -9.69 2.32 -3.84
C GLU A 41 -9.45 1.73 -2.45
N MET A 42 -9.41 2.60 -1.44
CA MET A 42 -9.13 2.25 -0.06
C MET A 42 -10.25 2.74 0.83
N TYR A 43 -10.65 1.90 1.77
CA TYR A 43 -11.71 2.16 2.74
C TYR A 43 -11.24 1.81 4.15
N ASN A 44 -11.49 2.71 5.10
CA ASN A 44 -11.24 2.44 6.52
C ASN A 44 -12.56 2.03 7.21
N PRO A 45 -12.79 0.73 7.47
CA PRO A 45 -14.01 0.25 8.14
C PRO A 45 -14.03 0.52 9.64
N THR A 46 -12.93 1.01 10.23
CA THR A 46 -12.83 1.19 11.68
C THR A 46 -13.50 2.46 12.17
N SER A 47 -13.69 2.55 13.48
CA SER A 47 -14.27 3.72 14.15
C SER A 47 -13.23 4.79 14.51
N TYR A 48 -11.99 4.69 14.02
CA TYR A 48 -10.92 5.63 14.32
C TYR A 48 -10.13 5.99 13.05
N SER A 49 -9.53 7.18 13.05
CA SER A 49 -8.64 7.61 11.96
C SER A 49 -7.31 6.86 12.04
N THR A 50 -6.73 6.57 10.89
CA THR A 50 -5.48 5.81 10.74
C THR A 50 -4.58 6.46 9.69
N VAL A 51 -3.31 6.05 9.65
CA VAL A 51 -2.38 6.37 8.58
C VAL A 51 -1.82 5.06 8.04
N VAL A 52 -2.10 4.77 6.77
CA VAL A 52 -1.66 3.55 6.10
C VAL A 52 -0.39 3.84 5.31
N THR A 53 0.59 2.96 5.39
CA THR A 53 1.80 2.99 4.54
C THR A 53 1.59 2.11 3.32
N LEU A 54 1.85 2.68 2.14
CA LEU A 54 1.77 1.98 0.86
C LEU A 54 3.18 1.80 0.31
N LEU A 55 3.51 0.61 -0.17
CA LEU A 55 4.76 0.32 -0.88
C LEU A 55 4.45 -0.26 -2.26
N ALA A 56 4.96 0.40 -3.29
CA ALA A 56 4.98 -0.09 -4.66
C ALA A 56 6.35 -0.74 -4.93
N ASP A 57 6.34 -1.89 -5.60
CA ASP A 57 7.54 -2.62 -5.96
C ASP A 57 7.40 -3.25 -7.35
N GLU A 58 8.53 -3.43 -8.01
CA GLU A 58 8.66 -4.13 -9.27
C GLU A 58 9.80 -5.14 -9.14
N ARG A 59 9.48 -6.43 -9.12
CA ARG A 59 10.45 -7.51 -8.94
C ARG A 59 11.56 -7.53 -9.99
N THR A 60 11.28 -7.00 -11.19
CA THR A 60 12.25 -6.89 -12.30
C THR A 60 13.20 -5.70 -12.17
N ASN A 61 12.96 -4.78 -11.24
CA ASN A 61 13.85 -3.66 -10.98
C ASN A 61 15.08 -4.11 -10.19
N THR A 62 16.25 -3.99 -10.79
CA THR A 62 17.54 -4.37 -10.17
C THR A 62 17.95 -3.44 -9.03
N ARG A 63 17.31 -2.27 -8.89
CA ARG A 63 17.33 -1.49 -7.64
C ARG A 63 16.28 -2.08 -6.70
N SER A 64 16.53 -3.31 -6.25
CA SER A 64 15.67 -4.03 -5.30
C SER A 64 15.31 -3.15 -4.12
N VAL A 65 14.09 -3.33 -3.59
CA VAL A 65 13.70 -2.91 -2.24
C VAL A 65 14.72 -3.47 -1.24
N THR A 66 15.71 -2.66 -0.87
CA THR A 66 16.70 -2.99 0.17
C THR A 66 16.16 -2.55 1.52
N HIS A 67 16.82 -2.91 2.62
CA HIS A 67 16.45 -2.57 4.01
C HIS A 67 16.11 -1.09 4.31
N ASN A 68 16.32 -0.15 3.36
CA ASN A 68 15.97 1.26 3.48
C ASN A 68 14.68 1.64 2.72
N TYR A 69 13.76 0.69 2.51
CA TYR A 69 12.56 0.90 1.69
C TYR A 69 11.54 1.86 2.30
N PHE A 70 11.66 2.20 3.58
CA PHE A 70 10.82 3.18 4.25
C PHE A 70 10.73 4.54 3.54
N GLY A 71 11.86 5.01 2.97
CA GLY A 71 11.87 6.28 2.25
C GLY A 71 10.99 6.27 0.99
N ASN A 72 10.65 5.07 0.50
CA ASN A 72 9.81 4.87 -0.69
C ASN A 72 8.34 4.63 -0.30
N MET A 73 8.00 4.51 0.99
CA MET A 73 6.62 4.33 1.41
C MET A 73 5.84 5.63 1.26
N LYS A 74 4.62 5.53 0.72
CA LYS A 74 3.65 6.62 0.71
C LYS A 74 2.74 6.49 1.93
N MET A 75 2.69 7.52 2.77
CA MET A 75 1.76 7.59 3.90
C MET A 75 0.43 8.20 3.44
N VAL A 76 -0.67 7.54 3.80
CA VAL A 76 -2.01 7.97 3.41
C VAL A 76 -2.89 8.03 4.66
N PRO A 77 -3.28 9.23 5.12
CA PRO A 77 -4.22 9.37 6.21
C PRO A 77 -5.63 8.99 5.74
N LEU A 78 -6.35 8.20 6.54
CA LEU A 78 -7.76 7.87 6.32
C LEU A 78 -8.54 8.08 7.62
N SER A 79 -9.63 8.81 7.54
CA SER A 79 -10.58 8.98 8.62
C SER A 79 -11.44 7.72 8.79
N ALA A 80 -12.07 7.57 9.95
CA ALA A 80 -13.04 6.50 10.20
C ALA A 80 -14.17 6.53 9.16
N GLY A 81 -14.44 5.39 8.53
CA GLY A 81 -15.48 5.26 7.51
C GLY A 81 -15.19 5.95 6.17
N GLU A 82 -13.98 6.50 5.99
CA GLU A 82 -13.60 7.21 4.76
C GLU A 82 -13.26 6.23 3.63
N ARG A 83 -13.69 6.56 2.41
CA ARG A 83 -13.28 5.88 1.17
C ARG A 83 -12.59 6.88 0.27
N ILE A 84 -11.39 6.53 -0.21
CA ILE A 84 -10.58 7.35 -1.09
C ILE A 84 -10.14 6.55 -2.32
N GLN A 85 -9.78 7.28 -3.37
CA GLN A 85 -9.10 6.73 -4.54
C GLN A 85 -7.69 7.29 -4.58
N ILE A 86 -6.72 6.42 -4.88
CA ILE A 86 -5.31 6.77 -4.92
C ILE A 86 -4.65 6.13 -6.13
N GLU A 87 -3.80 6.91 -6.79
CA GLU A 87 -2.86 6.40 -7.78
C GLU A 87 -1.51 6.14 -7.11
N LEU A 88 -0.98 4.94 -7.35
CA LEU A 88 0.39 4.58 -7.06
C LEU A 88 1.16 4.42 -8.37
N GLN A 89 2.32 5.04 -8.42
CA GLN A 89 3.26 4.88 -9.53
C GLN A 89 4.21 3.74 -9.22
N LYS A 90 4.69 3.12 -10.30
CA LYS A 90 5.73 2.11 -10.31
C LYS A 90 7.05 2.61 -9.72
#